data_AF-A0A656JMD4-F1
#
_entry.id   AF-A0A656JMD4-F1
#
_cell.length_a   1.000
_cell.length_b   1.000
_cell.length_c   1.000
_cell.angle_alpha   90.00
_cell.angle_beta   90.00
_cell.angle_gamma   90.00
#
_symmetry.space_group_name_H-M   'P 1'
#
loop_
_entity.id
_entity.type
_entity.pdbx_description
1 polymer ?
#
loop_
_entity_poly.entity_id
_entity_poly.type
_entity_poly.pdbx_seq_one_letter_code
_entity_poly.pdbx_strand_id
1 'polypeptide(L)' 'MMVDSELNICHEHPEFSQPLRRRLWDLHTKGLGVQDEPSDAFKAWQEIIDRNKELRDNKFKPYAPLVEFYYTETSLTDFD' A
#
# COMPACT_ATOMS: atom_id res chain seq x y z
N MET A 1 -29.12 12.36 11.71
CA MET A 1 -27.72 11.96 11.91
C MET A 1 -26.85 13.07 11.36
N MET A 2 -25.91 13.59 12.15
CA MET A 2 -24.91 14.54 11.69
C MET A 2 -23.69 13.71 11.31
N VAL A 3 -23.30 13.73 10.04
CA VAL A 3 -22.12 13.06 9.51
C VAL A 3 -21.05 14.10 9.21
N ASP A 4 -19.78 13.69 9.30
CA ASP A 4 -18.64 14.56 9.02
C ASP A 4 -18.65 14.98 7.55
N SER A 5 -18.35 16.26 7.31
CA SER A 5 -18.18 16.79 5.95
C SER A 5 -16.76 16.51 5.47
N GLU A 6 -16.63 15.77 4.37
CA GLU A 6 -15.35 15.51 3.70
C GLU A 6 -15.23 16.33 2.39
N LEU A 7 -14.01 16.67 2.01
CA LEU A 7 -13.69 17.29 0.72
C LEU A 7 -12.53 16.53 0.07
N ASN A 8 -12.76 16.03 -1.15
CA ASN A 8 -11.77 15.32 -1.94
C ASN A 8 -11.47 16.08 -3.24
N ILE A 9 -10.23 15.98 -3.71
CA ILE A 9 -9.78 16.57 -4.99
C ILE A 9 -9.20 15.45 -5.85
N CYS A 10 -9.67 15.35 -7.09
CA CYS A 10 -9.15 14.41 -8.08
C CYS A 10 -8.51 15.20 -9.24
N HIS A 11 -7.34 14.76 -9.70
CA HIS A 11 -6.66 15.34 -10.84
C HIS A 11 -5.87 14.27 -11.60
N GLU A 12 -5.82 14.37 -12.93
CA GLU A 12 -5.17 13.38 -13.81
C GLU A 12 -3.84 13.92 -14.36
N HIS A 13 -2.93 14.27 -13.45
CA HIS A 13 -1.61 14.82 -13.81
C HIS A 13 -0.50 13.84 -13.40
N PRO A 14 -0.10 12.89 -14.28
CA PRO A 14 0.96 11.92 -14.04
C PRO A 14 2.29 12.55 -13.63
N GLU A 15 2.57 13.76 -14.11
CA GLU A 15 3.77 14.54 -13.77
C GLU A 15 3.89 14.83 -12.27
N PHE A 16 2.78 14.84 -11.53
CA PHE A 16 2.76 14.99 -10.07
C PHE A 16 2.50 13.66 -9.36
N SER A 17 1.56 12.85 -9.87
CA SER A 17 1.15 11.62 -9.18
C SER A 17 2.23 10.53 -9.23
N GLN A 18 2.99 10.41 -10.32
CA GLN A 18 4.04 9.39 -10.43
C GLN A 18 5.24 9.66 -9.50
N PRO A 19 5.83 10.87 -9.42
CA PRO A 19 6.88 11.16 -8.45
C PRO A 19 6.40 11.04 -7.01
N LEU A 20 5.17 11.50 -6.71
CA LEU A 20 4.57 11.36 -5.38
C LEU A 20 4.42 9.89 -4.98
N ARG A 21 3.86 9.06 -5.88
CA ARG A 21 3.76 7.61 -5.70
C ARG A 21 5.12 7.02 -5.36
N ARG A 22 6.15 7.27 -6.17
CA ARG A 22 7.50 6.73 -5.96
C ARG A 22 8.08 7.13 -4.61
N ARG A 23 7.96 8.41 -4.23
CA ARG A 23 8.45 8.93 -2.93
C ARG A 23 7.74 8.28 -1.74
N LEU A 24 6.42 8.13 -1.82
CA LEU A 24 5.65 7.50 -0.75
C LEU A 24 6.00 6.02 -0.61
N TRP A 25 6.09 5.29 -1.73
CA TRP A 25 6.50 3.89 -1.68
C TRP A 25 7.93 3.74 -1.16
N ASP A 26 8.87 4.58 -1.59
CA ASP A 26 10.26 4.55 -1.10
C ASP A 26 10.33 4.63 0.43
N LEU A 27 9.58 5.58 1.01
CA LEU A 27 9.48 5.76 2.46
C LEU A 27 8.90 4.55 3.19
N HIS A 28 7.84 3.95 2.65
CA HIS A 28 7.10 2.88 3.32
C HIS A 28 7.67 1.49 3.08
N THR A 29 8.56 1.35 2.09
CA THR A 29 9.11 0.06 1.67
C THR A 29 10.61 -0.01 1.72
N LYS A 30 11.28 1.03 2.23
CA LYS A 30 12.74 1.11 2.31
C LYS A 30 13.37 0.98 0.91
N GLY A 31 12.73 1.58 -0.09
CA GLY A 31 13.15 1.57 -1.49
C GLY A 31 12.80 0.31 -2.30
N LEU A 32 12.12 -0.68 -1.72
CA LEU A 32 11.74 -1.93 -2.41
C LEU A 32 10.26 -1.89 -2.82
N GLY A 33 9.94 -1.94 -4.12
CA GLY A 33 8.53 -1.79 -4.54
C GLY A 33 8.19 -0.39 -5.05
N VAL A 34 9.22 0.40 -5.37
CA VAL A 34 9.12 1.73 -6.02
C VAL A 34 9.03 1.59 -7.55
N GLN A 35 9.22 0.38 -8.09
CA GLN A 35 9.20 0.09 -9.52
C GLN A 35 7.92 0.62 -10.18
N ASP A 36 8.03 0.96 -11.46
CA ASP A 36 6.86 1.30 -12.27
C ASP A 36 6.13 0.05 -12.77
N GLU A 37 6.81 -1.09 -12.84
CA GLU A 37 6.20 -2.39 -13.16
C GLU A 37 5.39 -2.93 -11.97
N PRO A 38 4.04 -3.02 -12.09
CA PRO A 38 3.21 -3.41 -10.97
C PRO A 38 3.49 -4.81 -10.44
N SER A 39 3.86 -5.75 -11.33
CA SER A 39 4.15 -7.14 -10.92
C SER A 39 5.34 -7.23 -9.97
N ASP A 40 6.41 -6.50 -10.27
CA ASP A 40 7.62 -6.50 -9.45
C ASP A 40 7.40 -5.74 -8.14
N ALA A 41 6.66 -4.63 -8.21
CA ALA A 41 6.27 -3.90 -7.01
C ALA A 41 5.44 -4.78 -6.05
N PHE A 42 4.47 -5.52 -6.58
CA PHE A 42 3.61 -6.39 -5.78
C PHE A 42 4.38 -7.54 -5.12
N LYS A 43 5.33 -8.15 -5.83
CA LYS A 43 6.24 -9.16 -5.24
C LYS A 43 7.08 -8.58 -4.10
N ALA A 44 7.66 -7.41 -4.31
CA ALA A 44 8.46 -6.73 -3.28
C ALA A 44 7.61 -6.37 -2.05
N TRP A 45 6.38 -5.91 -2.24
CA TRP A 45 5.45 -5.64 -1.14
C TRP A 45 5.11 -6.90 -0.36
N GLN A 46 4.86 -8.01 -1.03
CA GLN A 46 4.59 -9.31 -0.40
C GLN A 46 5.77 -9.75 0.46
N GLU A 47 6.99 -9.70 -0.07
CA GLU A 47 8.20 -10.05 0.69
C GLU A 47 8.40 -9.19 1.95
N ILE A 48 8.12 -7.88 1.86
CA ILE A 48 8.19 -6.98 3.02
C ILE A 48 7.15 -7.37 4.06
N ILE A 49 5.91 -7.62 3.65
CA ILE A 49 4.80 -7.98 4.54
C ILE A 49 5.13 -9.29 5.27
N ASP A 50 5.59 -10.31 4.55
CA ASP A 50 5.92 -11.61 5.13
C ASP A 50 7.07 -11.49 6.13
N ARG A 51 8.12 -10.75 5.78
CA ARG A 51 9.23 -10.47 6.69
C ARG A 51 8.80 -9.68 7.93
N ASN A 52 7.90 -8.71 7.77
CA ASN A 52 7.35 -7.95 8.88
C ASN A 52 6.52 -8.82 9.83
N LYS A 53 5.75 -9.78 9.30
CA LYS A 53 5.01 -10.77 10.09
C LYS A 53 5.97 -11.63 10.92
N GLU A 54 7.00 -12.19 10.28
CA GLU A 54 8.04 -12.98 10.97
C GLU A 54 8.73 -12.18 12.08
N LEU A 55 9.13 -10.93 11.80
CA LEU A 55 9.79 -10.07 12.78
C LEU A 55 8.86 -9.75 13.96
N ARG A 56 7.59 -9.46 13.69
CA ARG A 56 6.58 -9.20 14.72
C ARG A 56 6.41 -10.41 15.64
N ASP A 57 6.30 -11.61 15.08
CA ASP A 57 6.10 -12.84 15.85
C ASP A 57 7.33 -13.15 16.74
N ASN A 58 8.52 -12.75 16.28
CA ASN A 58 9.76 -12.78 17.03
C ASN A 58 10.01 -11.55 17.93
N LYS A 59 9.04 -10.63 18.05
CA LYS A 59 9.11 -9.38 18.85
C LYS A 59 10.24 -8.43 18.46
N PHE A 60 10.64 -8.45 17.19
CA PHE A 60 11.57 -7.50 16.60
C PHE A 60 10.85 -6.31 15.94
N LYS A 61 11.62 -5.25 15.68
CA LYS A 61 11.15 -4.12 14.86
C LYS A 61 10.86 -4.58 13.42
N PRO A 62 9.87 -3.98 12.74
CA PRO A 62 9.58 -4.32 11.35
C PRO A 62 10.77 -3.96 10.44
N TYR A 63 10.86 -4.67 9.32
CA TYR A 63 11.85 -4.41 8.27
C TYR A 63 11.58 -3.09 7.53
N ALA A 64 10.32 -2.79 7.25
CA ALA A 64 9.83 -1.53 6.68
C ALA A 64 8.42 -1.18 7.20
N PRO A 65 7.93 0.07 7.08
CA PRO A 65 6.61 0.46 7.61
C PRO A 65 5.38 -0.22 6.99
N LEU A 66 5.50 -0.83 5.80
CA LEU A 66 4.38 -1.47 5.10
C LEU A 66 3.75 -2.61 5.92
N VAL A 67 2.43 -2.62 6.03
CA VAL A 67 1.64 -3.68 6.68
C VAL A 67 0.67 -4.32 5.68
N GLU A 68 0.20 -5.52 5.99
CA GLU A 68 -0.79 -6.22 5.18
C GLU A 68 -2.08 -5.41 5.03
N PHE A 69 -2.61 -5.39 3.81
CA PHE A 69 -3.91 -4.80 3.53
C PHE A 69 -5.01 -5.69 4.10
N TYR A 70 -5.84 -5.13 4.97
CA TYR A 70 -6.99 -5.84 5.51
C TYR A 70 -8.05 -6.02 4.42
N TYR A 71 -8.28 -7.28 4.03
CA TYR A 71 -9.35 -7.65 3.14
C TYR A 71 -10.37 -8.52 3.89
N THR A 72 -11.48 -7.92 4.31
CA THR A 72 -12.68 -8.68 4.67
C THR A 72 -13.43 -8.97 3.39
N GLU A 73 -13.36 -10.22 2.94
CA GLU A 73 -14.09 -10.79 1.80
C GLU A 73 -15.42 -10.08 1.56
N THR A 74 -15.39 -9.05 0.71
CA THR A 74 -16.60 -8.46 0.17
C THR A 74 -16.80 -9.20 -1.14
N SER A 75 -17.66 -10.21 -1.11
CA SER A 75 -18.16 -10.85 -2.31
C SER A 75 -18.92 -9.80 -3.13
N LEU A 76 -18.23 -9.18 -4.08
CA LEU A 76 -18.88 -8.43 -5.16
C LEU A 76 -19.48 -9.46 -6.12
N THR A 77 -20.63 -10.04 -5.74
CA THR A 77 -21.50 -10.69 -6.71
C THR A 77 -22.14 -9.58 -7.52
N ASP A 78 -21.80 -9.52 -8.80
CA ASP A 78 -22.58 -8.79 -9.78
C ASP A 78 -24.01 -9.35 -9.71
N PHE A 79 -24.99 -8.51 -9.36
CA PHE A 79 -26.39 -8.91 -9.22
C PHE A 79 -27.19 -8.65 -10.51
N ASP A 80 -26.50 -8.39 -11.62
CA ASP A 80 -27.08 -8.21 -12.96
C ASP A 80 -27.50 -9.54 -13.60
#